data_AF-A0A090I889-F1
#
_entry.id   AF-A0A090I889-F1
#
_cell.length_a   1.000
_cell.length_b   1.000
_cell.length_c   1.000
_cell.angle_alpha   90.00
_cell.angle_beta   90.00
_cell.angle_gamma   90.00
#
_symmetry.space_group_name_H-M   'P 1'
#
loop_
_entity.id
_entity.type
_entity.pdbx_description
1 polymer ?
#
loop_
_entity_poly.entity_id
_entity_poly.type
_entity_poly.pdbx_seq_one_letter_code
_entity_poly.pdbx_strand_id
1 'polypeptide(L)'
;MLIQKLIALMFSVLILGGCASNSYSDFNVYTAKQDPFAPNEVHYFSDVIHIKEVEFGSSSWSFMRFNYRDRNNSSNWSIDTTYSGEKWLFIKQIKFLVDGDVFTIDSQRNPKREAGFRGTSNVLEENRFIISEDLMTSLSKASTATIRLVGDQYYQEHVLTPTEIGLIKWLNEYITSEVNSSKVG
;
A
#
# COMPACT_ATOMS: atom_id res chain seq x y z
N MET A 1 -5.23 -56.41 -8.13
CA MET A 1 -6.04 -55.41 -7.39
C MET A 1 -5.25 -54.30 -6.69
N LEU A 2 -3.93 -54.41 -6.50
CA LEU A 2 -3.12 -53.32 -5.89
C LEU A 2 -2.83 -52.15 -6.85
N ILE A 3 -2.64 -52.43 -8.14
CA ILE A 3 -2.21 -51.44 -9.15
C ILE A 3 -3.32 -50.42 -9.47
N GLN A 4 -4.60 -50.83 -9.46
CA GLN A 4 -5.73 -49.92 -9.66
C GLN A 4 -5.89 -48.89 -8.52
N LYS A 5 -5.47 -49.21 -7.29
CA LYS A 5 -5.56 -48.28 -6.15
C LYS A 5 -4.46 -47.21 -6.19
N LEU A 6 -3.30 -47.51 -6.79
CA LEU A 6 -2.20 -46.54 -6.91
C LEU A 6 -2.45 -45.48 -7.99
N ILE A 7 -3.13 -45.85 -9.07
CA ILE A 7 -3.48 -44.91 -10.16
C ILE A 7 -4.56 -43.92 -9.70
N ALA A 8 -5.51 -44.36 -8.87
CA ALA A 8 -6.50 -43.47 -8.28
C ALA A 8 -5.89 -42.45 -7.30
N LEU A 9 -4.80 -42.84 -6.60
CA LEU A 9 -4.08 -41.95 -5.67
C LEU A 9 -3.18 -40.93 -6.40
N MET A 10 -2.65 -41.27 -7.59
CA MET A 10 -1.90 -40.29 -8.39
C MET A 10 -2.81 -39.28 -9.11
N PHE A 11 -4.05 -39.64 -9.43
CA PHE A 11 -5.01 -38.69 -10.00
C PHE A 11 -5.59 -37.71 -8.97
N SER A 12 -5.58 -38.04 -7.67
CA SER A 12 -6.07 -37.12 -6.62
C SER A 12 -5.04 -36.04 -6.21
N VAL A 13 -3.75 -36.21 -6.52
CA VAL A 13 -2.72 -35.19 -6.28
C VAL A 13 -2.67 -34.14 -7.39
N LEU A 14 -3.18 -34.44 -8.58
CA LEU A 14 -3.15 -33.55 -9.76
C LEU A 14 -4.31 -32.55 -9.84
N ILE A 15 -5.29 -32.60 -8.93
CA ILE A 15 -6.48 -31.72 -8.94
C ILE A 15 -6.40 -30.63 -7.85
N LEU A 16 -5.32 -30.59 -7.05
CA LEU A 16 -5.07 -29.49 -6.10
C LEU A 16 -4.22 -28.35 -6.69
N GLY A 17 -3.88 -28.42 -7.98
CA GLY A 17 -3.52 -27.25 -8.78
C GLY A 17 -4.75 -26.41 -9.08
N GLY A 18 -5.50 -26.04 -8.04
CA GLY A 18 -6.47 -24.97 -8.14
C GLY A 18 -5.68 -23.74 -8.55
N CYS A 19 -5.77 -23.38 -9.84
CA CYS A 19 -5.66 -22.01 -10.25
C CYS A 19 -6.72 -21.27 -9.43
N ALA A 20 -6.33 -20.79 -8.25
CA ALA A 20 -6.97 -19.66 -7.64
C ALA A 20 -6.79 -18.56 -8.70
N SER A 21 -7.78 -18.42 -9.57
CA SER A 21 -8.01 -17.16 -10.24
C SER A 21 -8.07 -16.15 -9.11
N ASN A 22 -6.99 -15.40 -8.95
CA ASN A 22 -6.95 -14.21 -8.13
C ASN A 22 -8.04 -13.31 -8.71
N SER A 23 -9.26 -13.48 -8.25
CA SER A 23 -10.32 -12.50 -8.41
C SER A 23 -9.90 -11.37 -7.48
N TYR A 24 -9.01 -10.52 -8.00
CA TYR A 24 -8.61 -9.27 -7.40
C TYR A 24 -9.90 -8.54 -7.05
N SER A 25 -10.22 -8.40 -5.77
CA SER A 25 -11.18 -7.38 -5.38
C SER A 25 -10.56 -6.07 -5.83
N ASP A 26 -11.23 -5.40 -6.77
CA ASP A 26 -10.75 -4.28 -7.59
C ASP A 26 -9.89 -3.30 -6.79
N PHE A 27 -8.56 -3.46 -6.82
CA PHE A 27 -7.66 -2.42 -6.37
C PHE A 27 -7.53 -1.42 -7.51
N ASN A 28 -8.09 -0.24 -7.32
CA ASN A 28 -8.21 0.76 -8.35
C ASN A 28 -7.06 1.77 -8.26
N VAL A 29 -6.69 2.30 -9.41
CA VAL A 29 -5.94 3.56 -9.51
C VAL A 29 -6.90 4.62 -9.99
N TYR A 30 -6.90 5.74 -9.29
CA TYR A 30 -7.71 6.89 -9.65
C TYR A 30 -6.81 8.01 -10.14
N THR A 31 -7.21 8.65 -11.23
CA THR A 31 -6.61 9.89 -11.70
C THR A 31 -7.40 11.05 -11.13
N ALA A 32 -6.72 11.99 -10.47
CA ALA A 32 -7.35 13.23 -10.04
C ALA A 32 -7.86 14.01 -11.25
N LYS A 33 -8.99 14.71 -11.08
CA LYS A 33 -9.48 15.63 -12.12
C LYS A 33 -8.40 16.68 -12.44
N GLN A 34 -8.23 16.99 -13.72
CA GLN A 34 -7.28 18.02 -14.15
C GLN A 34 -7.55 19.34 -13.42
N ASP A 35 -6.52 19.85 -12.76
CA ASP A 35 -6.56 21.13 -12.07
C ASP A 35 -6.28 22.27 -13.07
N PRO A 36 -7.21 23.22 -13.29
CA PRO A 36 -6.96 24.36 -14.16
C PRO A 36 -5.81 25.27 -13.67
N PHE A 37 -5.45 25.20 -12.38
CA PHE A 37 -4.32 25.92 -11.80
C PHE A 37 -3.00 25.14 -11.89
N ALA A 38 -3.05 23.86 -12.26
CA ALA A 38 -1.89 23.02 -12.55
C ALA A 38 -2.15 22.17 -13.81
N PRO A 39 -2.27 22.81 -15.00
CA PRO A 39 -2.71 22.14 -16.23
C PRO A 39 -1.74 21.08 -16.75
N ASN A 40 -0.48 21.10 -16.29
CA ASN A 40 0.55 20.13 -16.66
C ASN A 40 0.86 19.15 -15.52
N GLU A 41 -0.02 19.04 -14.54
CA GLU A 41 0.12 18.11 -13.43
C GLU A 41 -0.85 16.94 -13.61
N VAL A 42 -0.32 15.73 -13.54
CA VAL A 42 -1.08 14.50 -13.43
C VAL A 42 -0.87 13.94 -12.02
N HIS A 43 -1.96 13.52 -11.38
CA HIS A 43 -1.92 12.95 -10.05
C HIS A 43 -2.72 11.66 -10.01
N TYR A 44 -2.04 10.56 -9.73
CA TYR A 44 -2.64 9.25 -9.50
C TYR A 44 -2.61 8.91 -8.02
N PHE A 45 -3.62 8.17 -7.57
CA PHE A 45 -3.68 7.68 -6.21
C PHE A 45 -4.38 6.31 -6.17
N SER A 46 -3.87 5.41 -5.34
CA SER A 46 -4.35 4.04 -5.26
C SER A 46 -5.56 3.89 -4.32
N ASP A 47 -6.18 2.72 -4.34
CA ASP A 47 -6.94 2.24 -3.20
C ASP A 47 -6.06 2.09 -1.95
N VAL A 48 -6.71 1.95 -0.79
CA VAL A 48 -6.01 1.88 0.50
C VAL A 48 -5.49 0.47 0.77
N ILE A 49 -4.34 0.39 1.44
CA ILE A 49 -3.82 -0.84 2.06
C ILE A 49 -3.93 -0.66 3.57
N HIS A 50 -4.67 -1.57 4.22
CA HIS A 50 -4.88 -1.52 5.66
C HIS A 50 -3.62 -1.97 6.40
N ILE A 51 -3.11 -1.12 7.29
CA ILE A 51 -1.99 -1.45 8.20
C ILE A 51 -2.55 -2.02 9.51
N LYS A 52 -3.74 -1.57 9.91
CA LYS A 52 -4.51 -2.18 10.99
C LYS A 52 -5.98 -2.15 10.63
N GLU A 53 -6.59 -3.32 10.57
CA GLU A 53 -8.03 -3.47 10.37
C GLU A 53 -8.82 -3.10 11.64
N VAL A 54 -10.11 -2.79 11.45
CA VAL A 54 -11.04 -2.62 12.58
C VAL A 54 -11.32 -3.99 13.19
N GLU A 55 -10.74 -4.27 14.35
CA GLU A 55 -11.03 -5.47 15.14
C GLU A 55 -12.33 -5.28 15.95
N PHE A 56 -13.08 -6.36 16.18
CA PHE A 56 -14.28 -6.31 17.02
C PHE A 56 -13.92 -5.82 18.44
N GLY A 57 -14.57 -4.74 18.87
CA GLY A 57 -14.30 -4.10 20.17
C GLY A 57 -13.11 -3.12 20.16
N SER A 58 -12.39 -2.96 19.05
CA SER A 58 -11.38 -1.93 18.85
C SER A 58 -11.95 -0.77 18.04
N SER A 59 -11.69 0.47 18.47
CA SER A 59 -11.95 1.66 17.65
C SER A 59 -10.76 2.03 16.76
N SER A 60 -9.63 1.34 16.91
CA SER A 60 -8.38 1.69 16.22
C SER A 60 -8.27 1.04 14.85
N TRP A 61 -7.85 1.82 13.87
CA TRP A 61 -7.57 1.37 12.50
C TRP A 61 -6.49 2.25 11.87
N SER A 62 -5.83 1.71 10.85
CA SER A 62 -4.89 2.50 10.06
C SER A 62 -4.80 1.96 8.64
N PHE A 63 -4.54 2.86 7.69
CA PHE A 63 -4.30 2.50 6.31
C PHE A 63 -3.27 3.43 5.69
N MET A 64 -2.75 3.01 4.54
CA MET A 64 -1.93 3.83 3.67
C MET A 64 -2.45 3.83 2.24
N ARG A 65 -2.03 4.82 1.47
CA ARG A 65 -2.31 4.97 0.05
C ARG A 65 -1.05 5.41 -0.67
N PHE A 66 -0.77 4.82 -1.82
CA PHE A 66 0.26 5.29 -2.72
C PHE A 66 -0.29 6.41 -3.60
N ASN A 67 0.51 7.46 -3.79
CA ASN A 67 0.22 8.57 -4.67
C ASN A 67 1.42 8.80 -5.58
N TYR A 68 1.16 9.17 -6.84
CA TYR A 68 2.17 9.56 -7.80
C TYR A 68 1.76 10.88 -8.44
N ARG A 69 2.67 11.86 -8.47
CA ARG A 69 2.47 13.09 -9.24
C ARG A 69 3.55 13.21 -10.29
N ASP A 70 3.17 13.66 -11.47
CA ASP A 70 4.07 14.11 -12.52
C ASP A 70 3.72 15.55 -12.87
N ARG A 71 4.71 16.44 -12.81
CA ARG A 71 4.58 17.85 -13.13
C ARG A 71 5.87 18.38 -13.72
N ASN A 72 5.78 18.97 -14.91
CA ASN A 72 6.90 19.70 -15.55
C ASN A 72 8.21 18.87 -15.59
N ASN A 73 8.14 17.59 -15.97
CA ASN A 73 9.26 16.64 -15.99
C ASN A 73 9.85 16.28 -14.62
N SER A 74 9.14 16.60 -13.53
CA SER A 74 9.46 16.11 -12.19
C SER A 74 8.34 15.19 -11.74
N SER A 75 8.68 13.96 -11.41
CA SER A 75 7.75 13.03 -10.78
C SER A 75 8.12 12.75 -9.34
N ASN A 76 7.14 12.43 -8.52
CA ASN A 76 7.37 11.93 -7.18
C ASN A 76 6.34 10.89 -6.77
N TRP A 77 6.83 9.92 -6.02
CA TRP A 77 6.00 8.99 -5.28
C TRP A 77 5.83 9.48 -3.85
N SER A 78 4.64 9.28 -3.30
CA SER A 78 4.38 9.53 -1.90
C SER A 78 3.40 8.54 -1.31
N ILE A 79 3.44 8.37 0.00
CA ILE A 79 2.51 7.55 0.76
C ILE A 79 1.77 8.46 1.72
N ASP A 80 0.45 8.46 1.62
CA ASP A 80 -0.42 9.10 2.61
C ASP A 80 -0.89 8.02 3.58
N THR A 81 -0.77 8.28 4.88
CA THR A 81 -1.22 7.35 5.93
C THR A 81 -2.26 8.00 6.79
N THR A 82 -3.27 7.24 7.19
CA THR A 82 -4.26 7.65 8.18
C THR A 82 -4.27 6.67 9.33
N TYR A 83 -4.18 7.19 10.55
CA TYR A 83 -4.29 6.45 11.79
C TYR A 83 -5.44 6.99 12.62
N SER A 84 -6.25 6.10 13.18
CA SER A 84 -7.24 6.43 14.21
C SER A 84 -7.07 5.47 15.38
N GLY A 85 -7.14 5.98 16.60
CA GLY A 85 -7.10 5.15 17.80
C GLY A 85 -7.39 5.91 19.08
N GLU A 86 -7.35 5.21 20.21
CA GLU A 86 -7.63 5.80 21.53
C GLU A 86 -6.48 6.68 22.05
N LYS A 87 -5.27 6.49 21.51
CA LYS A 87 -4.06 7.21 21.92
C LYS A 87 -3.33 7.71 20.69
N TRP A 88 -2.62 8.81 20.85
CA TRP A 88 -1.74 9.34 19.81
C TRP A 88 -0.58 8.36 19.57
N LEU A 89 -0.34 8.07 18.30
CA LEU A 89 0.88 7.39 17.86
C LEU A 89 2.02 8.41 17.73
N PHE A 90 1.71 9.66 17.37
CA PHE A 90 2.66 10.70 16.97
C PHE A 90 3.61 10.18 15.88
N ILE A 91 3.04 9.83 14.73
CA ILE A 91 3.80 9.20 13.64
C ILE A 91 4.97 10.10 13.21
N LYS A 92 6.18 9.54 13.24
CA LYS A 92 7.43 10.19 12.84
C LYS A 92 8.01 9.59 11.57
N GLN A 93 7.88 8.27 11.41
CA GLN A 93 8.50 7.54 10.31
C GLN A 93 7.58 6.44 9.81
N ILE A 94 7.73 6.10 8.54
CA ILE A 94 7.30 4.82 7.98
C ILE A 94 8.55 4.04 7.61
N LYS A 95 8.54 2.74 7.90
CA LYS A 95 9.62 1.82 7.54
C LYS A 95 9.08 0.68 6.69
N PHE A 96 9.87 0.25 5.73
CA PHE A 96 9.62 -0.93 4.91
C PHE A 96 10.78 -1.89 5.09
N LEU A 97 10.49 -3.14 5.43
CA LEU A 97 11.42 -4.25 5.32
C LEU A 97 11.02 -5.04 4.08
N VAL A 98 11.79 -4.93 3.00
CA VAL A 98 11.50 -5.53 1.69
C VAL A 98 12.59 -6.54 1.37
N ASP A 99 12.25 -7.83 1.35
CA ASP A 99 13.20 -8.93 1.10
C ASP A 99 14.52 -8.87 1.91
N GLY A 100 14.45 -8.33 3.13
CA GLY A 100 15.59 -8.17 4.04
C GLY A 100 16.20 -6.76 4.08
N ASP A 101 15.89 -5.90 3.10
CA ASP A 101 16.38 -4.53 3.04
C ASP A 101 15.44 -3.56 3.76
N VAL A 102 16.00 -2.63 4.52
CA VAL A 102 15.23 -1.67 5.32
C VAL A 102 15.26 -0.27 4.69
N PHE A 103 14.08 0.25 4.37
CA PHE A 103 13.87 1.63 3.96
C PHE A 103 13.21 2.39 5.11
N THR A 104 13.77 3.55 5.47
CA THR A 104 13.19 4.43 6.50
C THR A 104 12.90 5.79 5.89
N ILE A 105 11.67 6.26 6.06
CA ILE A 105 11.20 7.52 5.49
C ILE A 105 10.61 8.36 6.61
N ASP A 106 11.15 9.57 6.78
CA ASP A 106 10.63 10.54 7.75
C ASP A 106 9.33 11.16 7.25
N SER A 107 8.42 11.43 8.19
CA SER A 107 7.17 12.14 7.91
C SER A 107 7.45 13.56 7.44
N GLN A 108 6.65 14.05 6.49
CA GLN A 108 6.69 15.47 6.13
C GLN A 108 6.32 16.35 7.32
N ARG A 109 6.85 17.58 7.32
CA ARG A 109 6.57 18.56 8.37
C ARG A 109 5.07 18.88 8.38
N ASN A 110 4.48 18.89 9.59
CA ASN A 110 3.09 19.23 9.89
C ASN A 110 2.05 18.15 9.53
N PRO A 111 2.08 16.97 10.18
CA PRO A 111 0.99 16.02 10.06
C PRO A 111 -0.31 16.62 10.60
N LYS A 112 -1.43 16.27 9.97
CA LYS A 112 -2.74 16.71 10.43
C LYS A 112 -3.14 15.83 11.62
N ARG A 113 -3.57 16.49 12.69
CA ARG A 113 -3.95 15.85 13.94
C ARG A 113 -5.29 16.39 14.40
N GLU A 114 -6.21 15.50 14.73
CA GLU A 114 -7.55 15.84 15.22
C GLU A 114 -7.90 15.00 16.44
N ALA A 115 -8.34 15.65 17.52
CA ALA A 115 -8.90 14.96 18.69
C ALA A 115 -10.43 14.95 18.58
N GLY A 116 -11.06 13.87 19.03
CA GLY A 116 -12.52 13.78 19.01
C GLY A 116 -13.09 13.50 17.61
N PHE A 117 -12.31 12.81 16.75
CA PHE A 117 -12.64 12.64 15.35
C PHE A 117 -14.04 12.04 15.17
N ARG A 118 -14.89 12.72 14.40
CA ARG A 118 -16.31 12.34 14.16
C ARG A 118 -17.13 12.14 15.45
N GLY A 119 -16.81 12.88 16.51
CA GLY A 119 -17.53 12.79 17.80
C GLY A 119 -17.21 11.53 18.60
N THR A 120 -16.17 10.78 18.22
CA THR A 120 -15.65 9.64 18.99
C THR A 120 -14.64 10.12 20.03
N SER A 121 -14.22 9.25 20.94
CA SER A 121 -13.07 9.51 21.83
C SER A 121 -11.71 9.30 21.15
N ASN A 122 -11.69 8.98 19.85
CA ASN A 122 -10.45 8.69 19.15
C ASN A 122 -9.70 9.96 18.76
N VAL A 123 -8.41 9.78 18.58
CA VAL A 123 -7.52 10.70 17.89
C VAL A 123 -7.35 10.24 16.45
N LEU A 124 -7.11 11.19 15.55
CA LEU A 124 -6.81 10.96 14.14
C LEU A 124 -5.47 11.62 13.80
N GLU A 125 -4.62 10.87 13.10
CA GLU A 125 -3.38 11.38 12.53
C GLU A 125 -3.31 11.06 11.03
N GLU A 126 -3.09 12.09 10.21
CA GLU A 126 -2.81 11.94 8.78
C GLU A 126 -1.38 12.43 8.49
N ASN A 127 -0.59 11.62 7.79
CA ASN A 127 0.80 11.92 7.45
C ASN A 127 1.03 11.68 5.96
N ARG A 128 2.03 12.39 5.41
CA ARG A 128 2.55 12.18 4.06
C ARG A 128 4.03 11.88 4.12
N PHE A 129 4.46 10.89 3.34
CA PHE A 129 5.85 10.48 3.19
C PHE A 129 6.24 10.56 1.72
N ILE A 130 7.35 11.23 1.39
CA ILE A 130 7.90 11.18 0.03
C ILE A 130 8.82 9.97 -0.05
N ILE A 131 8.55 9.07 -0.99
CA ILE A 131 9.33 7.84 -1.15
C ILE A 131 10.20 7.91 -2.40
N SER A 132 11.34 7.22 -2.36
CA SER A 132 12.24 7.14 -3.51
C SER A 132 11.72 6.17 -4.58
N GLU A 133 12.18 6.37 -5.81
CA GLU A 133 11.97 5.43 -6.90
C GLU A 133 12.60 4.06 -6.59
N ASP A 134 13.72 4.02 -5.87
CA ASP A 134 14.37 2.79 -5.41
C ASP A 134 13.47 1.96 -4.49
N LEU A 135 12.74 2.61 -3.56
CA LEU A 135 11.78 1.92 -2.71
C LEU A 135 10.63 1.35 -3.56
N MET A 136 10.07 2.14 -4.46
CA MET A 136 8.97 1.70 -5.32
C MET A 136 9.41 0.54 -6.24
N THR A 137 10.64 0.61 -6.76
CA THR A 137 11.26 -0.46 -7.54
C THR A 137 11.46 -1.72 -6.72
N SER A 138 11.89 -1.59 -5.47
CA SER A 138 12.08 -2.72 -4.55
C SER A 138 10.73 -3.37 -4.21
N LEU A 139 9.72 -2.57 -3.88
CA LEU A 139 8.37 -3.06 -3.58
C LEU A 139 7.72 -3.77 -4.78
N SER A 140 7.92 -3.27 -6.01
CA SER A 140 7.35 -3.91 -7.21
C SER A 140 8.00 -5.25 -7.58
N LYS A 141 9.18 -5.54 -7.04
CA LYS A 141 9.90 -6.82 -7.22
C LYS A 141 9.85 -7.71 -5.98
N ALA A 142 9.22 -7.24 -4.90
CA ALA A 142 9.27 -7.87 -3.60
C ALA A 142 8.64 -9.27 -3.62
N SER A 143 9.27 -10.22 -2.93
CA SER A 143 8.63 -11.48 -2.56
C SER A 143 7.96 -11.37 -1.19
N THR A 144 8.53 -10.55 -0.32
CA THR A 144 8.07 -10.29 1.04
C THR A 144 8.24 -8.82 1.37
N ALA A 145 7.28 -8.26 2.11
CA ALA A 145 7.36 -6.89 2.58
C ALA A 145 6.64 -6.73 3.91
N THR A 146 7.23 -5.97 4.83
CA THR A 146 6.60 -5.57 6.10
C THR A 146 6.66 -4.07 6.24
N ILE A 147 5.56 -3.48 6.68
CA ILE A 147 5.39 -2.04 6.86
C ILE A 147 5.31 -1.76 8.35
N ARG A 148 6.01 -0.72 8.80
CA ARG A 148 5.94 -0.26 10.18
C ARG A 148 5.72 1.25 10.23
N LEU A 149 4.60 1.67 10.83
CA LEU A 149 4.37 3.06 11.24
C LEU A 149 4.99 3.26 12.62
N VAL A 150 6.01 4.12 12.69
CA VAL A 150 6.77 4.37 13.90
C VAL A 150 6.32 5.70 14.50
N GLY A 151 5.77 5.62 15.71
CA GLY A 151 5.39 6.76 16.53
C GLY A 151 6.41 7.09 17.61
N ASP A 152 6.02 7.97 18.53
CA ASP A 152 6.84 8.38 19.68
C ASP A 152 6.97 7.29 20.73
N GLN A 153 5.88 6.57 20.99
CA GLN A 153 5.78 5.63 22.10
C GLN A 153 5.73 4.16 21.67
N TYR A 154 5.16 3.88 20.51
CA TYR A 154 4.99 2.53 19.98
C TYR A 154 4.97 2.56 18.45
N TYR A 155 4.82 1.38 17.85
CA TYR A 155 4.67 1.23 16.41
C TYR A 155 3.46 0.36 16.06
N GLN A 156 2.96 0.51 14.84
CA GLN A 156 2.05 -0.45 14.22
C GLN A 156 2.77 -1.12 13.06
N GLU A 157 2.55 -2.42 12.91
CA GLU A 157 3.21 -3.25 11.91
C GLU A 157 2.21 -4.09 11.14
N HIS A 158 2.43 -4.22 9.85
CA HIS A 158 1.66 -5.07 8.95
C HIS A 158 2.59 -5.82 8.01
N VAL A 159 2.46 -7.14 7.95
CA VAL A 159 3.14 -7.97 6.96
C VAL A 159 2.25 -8.00 5.73
N LEU A 160 2.74 -7.47 4.61
CA LEU A 160 1.99 -7.45 3.37
C LEU A 160 1.71 -8.88 2.91
N THR A 161 0.45 -9.13 2.61
CA THR A 161 -0.01 -10.35 1.97
C THR A 161 0.52 -10.44 0.54
N PRO A 162 0.62 -11.66 -0.03
CA PRO A 162 0.96 -11.83 -1.44
C PRO A 162 0.04 -11.03 -2.38
N THR A 163 -1.24 -10.88 -1.99
CA THR A 163 -2.21 -10.06 -2.71
C THR A 163 -1.77 -8.60 -2.73
N GLU A 164 -1.52 -7.99 -1.58
CA GLU A 164 -1.11 -6.58 -1.48
C GLU A 164 0.22 -6.32 -2.20
N ILE A 165 1.18 -7.24 -2.14
CA ILE A 165 2.43 -7.15 -2.93
C ILE A 165 2.11 -7.14 -4.42
N GLY A 166 1.24 -8.03 -4.88
CA GLY A 166 0.78 -8.07 -6.28
C GLY A 166 0.12 -6.76 -6.73
N LEU A 167 -0.67 -6.14 -5.85
CA LEU A 167 -1.31 -4.85 -6.10
C LEU A 167 -0.29 -3.70 -6.25
N ILE A 168 0.72 -3.66 -5.38
CA ILE A 168 1.78 -2.66 -5.45
C ILE A 168 2.61 -2.82 -6.72
N LYS A 169 2.89 -4.06 -7.13
CA LYS A 169 3.56 -4.35 -8.40
C LYS A 169 2.76 -3.85 -9.59
N TRP A 170 1.48 -4.22 -9.66
CA TRP A 170 0.58 -3.79 -10.73
C TRP A 170 0.45 -2.26 -10.80
N LEU A 171 0.34 -1.58 -9.65
CA LEU A 171 0.30 -0.12 -9.56
C LEU A 171 1.53 0.53 -10.23
N ASN A 172 2.73 0.02 -9.93
CA ASN A 172 3.96 0.55 -10.51
C ASN A 172 4.03 0.34 -12.02
N GLU A 173 3.61 -0.83 -12.51
CA GLU A 173 3.54 -1.15 -13.93
C GLU A 173 2.55 -0.24 -14.66
N TYR A 174 1.35 -0.06 -14.08
CA TYR A 174 0.31 0.82 -14.62
C TYR A 174 0.82 2.26 -14.76
N ILE A 175 1.33 2.86 -13.68
CA ILE A 175 1.82 4.24 -13.70
C ILE A 175 2.98 4.41 -14.69
N THR A 176 3.91 3.44 -14.75
CA THR A 176 5.03 3.49 -15.71
C THR A 176 4.53 3.48 -17.16
N SER A 177 3.50 2.67 -17.47
CA SER A 177 2.91 2.61 -18.81
C SER A 177 2.20 3.90 -19.22
N GLU A 178 1.46 4.52 -18.30
CA GLU A 178 0.75 5.79 -18.53
C GLU A 178 1.73 6.95 -18.75
N VAL A 179 2.76 7.06 -17.90
CA VAL A 179 3.79 8.11 -18.00
C VAL A 179 4.62 7.97 -19.28
N ASN A 180 4.88 6.75 -19.75
CA ASN A 180 5.59 6.56 -21.02
C ASN A 180 4.70 6.89 -22.22
N SER A 181 3.40 6.59 -22.14
CA SER A 181 2.45 6.92 -23.21
C SER A 181 2.27 8.43 -23.39
N SER A 182 2.31 9.20 -22.30
CA SER A 182 2.19 10.67 -22.35
C SER A 182 3.44 11.40 -22.87
N LYS A 183 4.61 10.75 -22.87
CA LYS A 183 5.87 11.33 -23.37
C LYS A 183 6.11 11.13 -24.87
N VAL A 184 5.35 10.22 -25.51
CA VAL A 184 5.51 9.86 -26.94
C VAL A 184 4.50 10.59 -27.84
N GLY A 185 3.51 11.31 -27.27
CA GLY A 185 2.55 12.14 -27.99
C GLY A 185 2.94 13.61 -28.00
#